data_AF-A0A4Q9DF84-F1
#
_entry.id   AF-A0A4Q9DF84-F1
#
_cell.length_a   1.000
_cell.length_b   1.000
_cell.length_c   1.000
_cell.angle_alpha   90.00
_cell.angle_beta   90.00
_cell.angle_gamma   90.00
#
_symmetry.space_group_name_H-M   'P 1'
#
loop_
_entity.id
_entity.type
_entity.pdbx_description
1 polymer ?
#
loop_
_entity_poly.entity_id
_entity_poly.type
_entity_poly.pdbx_seq_one_letter_code
_entity_poly.pdbx_strand_id
1 'polypeptide(L)'
;MSNMVWEWMENWKQLQDSDGRQANVHLMLLLRYVFETRGKADLPELDRLRFQLEESIEGRLPEDWSSYNLGMAQVLQYMLHHDVIAKQQQFTFKALAPLEKKVIDFLAHHPKSTPTELAGGLELSSRQQISNLLRSLRSKKLIEYLEIGKNRWYSLSQIGELAHAAHQAQDELSVLKSADTFAEIEEPAAQELKRKQSKNAEPEKHESKFEEFAELSSGNIVELQSFEPRTHKGKHGSVRRGKKPGKFDVNDTNQKPLAVLGI
;
A
#
# COMPACT_ATOMS: atom_id res chain seq x y z
N MET A 1 -12.30 11.03 15.06
CA MET A 1 -11.07 10.22 15.22
C MET A 1 -9.83 10.86 14.62
N SER A 2 -9.90 11.75 13.61
CA SER A 2 -8.66 12.28 12.98
C SER A 2 -7.82 13.18 13.90
N ASN A 3 -8.41 13.86 14.90
CA ASN A 3 -7.65 14.77 15.79
C ASN A 3 -6.57 14.06 16.63
N MET A 4 -6.80 12.83 17.10
CA MET A 4 -5.84 12.13 17.98
C MET A 4 -4.52 11.78 17.27
N VAL A 5 -4.58 11.47 15.97
CA VAL A 5 -3.37 11.11 15.19
C VAL A 5 -2.45 12.30 15.04
N TRP A 6 -3.02 13.48 14.81
CA TRP A 6 -2.26 14.72 14.70
C TRP A 6 -1.67 15.13 16.05
N GLU A 7 -2.39 14.92 17.15
CA GLU A 7 -1.86 15.11 18.50
C GLU A 7 -0.67 14.18 18.77
N TRP A 8 -0.74 12.90 18.39
CA TRP A 8 0.40 11.98 18.55
C TRP A 8 1.60 12.37 17.69
N MET A 9 1.37 12.84 16.45
CA MET A 9 2.43 13.34 15.57
C MET A 9 3.12 14.56 16.20
N GLU A 10 2.35 15.54 16.66
CA GLU A 10 2.88 16.75 17.26
C GLU A 10 3.66 16.45 18.55
N ASN A 11 3.11 15.61 19.44
CA ASN A 11 3.80 15.20 20.66
C ASN A 11 5.11 14.44 20.35
N TRP A 12 5.12 13.57 19.33
CA TRP A 12 6.35 12.91 18.91
C TRP A 12 7.40 13.92 18.42
N LYS A 13 7.03 14.90 17.58
CA LYS A 13 7.96 15.94 17.09
C LYS A 13 8.58 16.74 18.22
N GLN A 14 7.79 17.08 19.24
CA GLN A 14 8.25 17.86 20.39
C GLN A 14 9.17 17.06 21.33
N LEU A 15 8.92 15.76 21.46
CA LEU A 15 9.62 14.90 22.42
C LEU A 15 10.82 14.17 21.85
N GLN A 16 10.99 14.13 20.51
CA GLN A 16 12.02 13.32 19.86
C GLN A 16 13.45 13.61 20.34
N ASP A 17 13.76 14.87 20.65
CA ASP A 17 15.09 15.32 21.09
C ASP A 17 15.20 15.46 22.63
N SER A 18 14.08 15.46 23.37
CA SER A 18 14.06 15.71 24.82
C SER A 18 13.69 14.50 25.68
N ASP A 19 12.78 13.64 25.22
CA ASP A 19 12.35 12.42 25.90
C ASP A 19 12.12 11.29 24.90
N GLY A 20 13.19 10.55 24.62
CA GLY A 20 13.16 9.43 23.67
C GLY A 20 12.18 8.32 24.06
N ARG A 21 11.86 8.12 25.34
CA ARG A 21 10.91 7.07 25.77
C ARG A 21 9.48 7.49 25.45
N GLN A 22 9.08 8.70 25.81
CA GLN A 22 7.73 9.19 25.48
C GLN A 22 7.54 9.39 23.98
N ALA A 23 8.58 9.88 23.27
CA ALA A 23 8.55 9.95 21.81
C ALA A 23 8.30 8.57 21.17
N ASN A 24 8.90 7.50 21.72
CA ASN A 24 8.66 6.15 21.23
C ASN A 24 7.19 5.71 21.41
N VAL A 25 6.58 6.03 22.56
CA VAL A 25 5.17 5.70 22.82
C VAL A 25 4.26 6.32 21.77
N HIS A 26 4.44 7.61 21.46
CA HIS A 26 3.66 8.27 20.43
C HIS A 26 3.89 7.67 19.03
N LEU A 27 5.13 7.29 18.72
CA LEU A 27 5.47 6.63 17.46
C LEU A 27 4.80 5.24 17.33
N MET A 28 4.74 4.47 18.42
CA MET A 28 4.02 3.19 18.48
C MET A 28 2.52 3.37 18.30
N LEU A 29 1.93 4.44 18.84
CA LEU A 29 0.52 4.77 18.63
C LEU A 29 0.23 5.14 17.17
N LEU A 30 1.10 5.94 16.55
CA LEU A 30 1.03 6.26 15.11
C LEU A 30 1.14 5.00 14.26
N LEU A 31 2.10 4.13 14.54
CA LEU A 31 2.29 2.87 13.83
C LEU A 31 1.03 1.99 13.92
N ARG A 32 0.49 1.81 15.14
CA ARG A 32 -0.74 1.06 15.37
C ARG A 32 -1.91 1.63 14.56
N TYR A 33 -2.09 2.96 14.58
CA TYR A 33 -3.13 3.62 13.81
C TYR A 33 -2.99 3.36 12.32
N VAL A 34 -1.79 3.48 11.76
CA VAL A 34 -1.54 3.21 10.34
C VAL A 34 -1.90 1.77 10.00
N PHE A 35 -1.51 0.79 10.83
CA PHE A 35 -1.87 -0.61 10.59
C PHE A 35 -3.37 -0.88 10.65
N GLU A 36 -4.07 -0.34 11.67
CA GLU A 36 -5.51 -0.55 11.85
C GLU A 36 -6.34 0.14 10.76
N THR A 37 -5.84 1.27 10.23
CA THR A 37 -6.55 2.07 9.23
C THR A 37 -6.10 1.83 7.80
N ARG A 38 -5.01 1.10 7.56
CA ARG A 38 -4.43 0.82 6.22
C ARG A 38 -5.48 0.42 5.18
N GLY A 39 -6.40 -0.47 5.53
CA GLY A 39 -7.45 -0.93 4.63
C GLY A 39 -8.64 0.01 4.43
N LYS A 40 -8.84 0.99 5.32
CA LYS A 40 -10.06 1.82 5.40
C LYS A 40 -9.82 3.33 5.24
N ALA A 41 -8.60 3.80 5.46
CA ALA A 41 -8.28 5.23 5.44
C ALA A 41 -8.39 5.82 4.03
N ASP A 42 -8.79 7.08 3.96
CA ASP A 42 -8.83 7.81 2.70
C ASP A 42 -7.40 8.17 2.25
N LEU A 43 -7.17 8.12 0.94
CA LEU A 43 -5.87 8.42 0.32
C LEU A 43 -5.32 9.81 0.75
N PRO A 44 -6.10 10.90 0.78
CA PRO A 44 -5.60 12.20 1.24
C PRO A 44 -5.13 12.22 2.70
N GLU A 45 -5.75 11.43 3.57
CA GLU A 45 -5.37 11.37 4.99
C GLU A 45 -4.01 10.68 5.16
N LEU A 46 -3.81 9.55 4.46
CA LEU A 46 -2.53 8.83 4.45
C LEU A 46 -1.40 9.65 3.81
N ASP A 47 -1.71 10.37 2.72
CA ASP A 47 -0.73 11.22 2.02
C ASP A 47 -0.29 12.39 2.91
N ARG A 48 -1.25 13.05 3.59
CA ARG A 48 -0.94 14.10 4.57
C ARG A 48 -0.09 13.58 5.73
N LEU A 49 -0.40 12.39 6.25
CA LEU A 49 0.38 11.77 7.32
C LEU A 49 1.81 11.47 6.86
N ARG A 50 1.98 10.91 5.64
CA ARG A 50 3.29 10.68 5.03
C ARG A 50 4.09 11.97 4.95
N PHE A 51 3.52 13.03 4.37
CA PHE A 51 4.19 14.31 4.20
C PHE A 51 4.63 14.91 5.54
N GLN A 52 3.77 14.92 6.54
CA GLN A 52 4.15 15.47 7.85
C GLN A 52 5.27 14.66 8.52
N LEU A 53 5.27 13.34 8.35
CA LEU A 53 6.33 12.49 8.89
C LEU A 53 7.65 12.74 8.16
N GLU A 54 7.60 12.90 6.83
CA GLU A 54 8.74 13.24 5.97
C GLU A 54 9.37 14.59 6.33
N GLU A 55 8.56 15.65 6.50
CA GLU A 55 9.05 16.96 6.97
C GLU A 55 9.72 16.89 8.35
N SER A 56 9.29 15.96 9.21
CA SER A 56 9.81 15.84 10.59
C SER A 56 11.17 15.15 10.66
N ILE A 57 11.50 14.36 9.63
CA ILE A 57 12.77 13.63 9.52
C ILE A 57 13.73 14.28 8.52
N GLU A 58 13.25 15.24 7.73
CA GLU A 58 14.03 15.96 6.72
C GLU A 58 15.20 16.71 7.36
N GLY A 59 16.39 16.59 6.78
CA GLY A 59 17.60 17.25 7.26
C GLY A 59 18.33 16.55 8.42
N ARG A 60 17.87 15.39 8.90
CA ARG A 60 18.60 14.58 9.90
C ARG A 60 19.84 13.92 9.30
N LEU A 61 20.96 13.96 10.03
CA LEU A 61 22.26 13.50 9.54
C LEU A 61 22.39 11.97 9.65
N PRO A 62 23.28 11.33 8.87
CA PRO A 62 23.54 9.88 8.97
C PRO A 62 23.96 9.39 10.37
N GLU A 63 24.49 10.28 11.20
CA GLU A 63 24.91 10.01 12.58
C GLU A 63 23.69 9.79 13.50
N ASP A 64 22.57 10.47 13.20
CA ASP A 64 21.30 10.35 13.92
C ASP A 64 20.58 9.03 13.62
N TRP A 65 20.97 8.31 12.56
CA TRP A 65 20.32 7.06 12.12
C TRP A 65 20.51 5.90 13.10
N SER A 66 21.41 6.04 14.07
CA SER A 66 21.52 5.12 15.21
C SER A 66 20.38 5.28 16.23
N SER A 67 19.60 6.36 16.14
CA SER A 67 18.41 6.57 16.96
C SER A 67 17.30 5.61 16.55
N TYR A 68 16.92 4.73 17.48
CA TYR A 68 15.81 3.78 17.31
C TYR A 68 14.51 4.47 16.88
N ASN A 69 14.21 5.65 17.45
CA ASN A 69 12.99 6.40 17.12
C ASN A 69 13.03 6.98 15.71
N LEU A 70 14.18 7.50 15.27
CA LEU A 70 14.33 8.00 13.91
C LEU A 70 14.23 6.88 12.88
N GLY A 71 14.88 5.73 13.15
CA GLY A 71 14.78 4.55 12.31
C GLY A 71 13.34 4.04 12.19
N MET A 72 12.60 3.97 13.30
CA MET A 72 11.18 3.61 13.27
C MET A 72 10.33 4.61 12.49
N ALA A 73 10.57 5.92 12.63
CA ALA A 73 9.85 6.94 11.89
C ALA A 73 10.11 6.86 10.38
N GLN A 74 11.35 6.58 9.98
CA GLN A 74 11.71 6.34 8.58
C GLN A 74 11.02 5.09 8.03
N VAL A 75 11.00 3.99 8.79
CA VAL A 75 10.28 2.77 8.38
C VAL A 75 8.78 3.06 8.21
N LEU A 76 8.17 3.79 9.15
CA LEU A 76 6.77 4.19 9.05
C LEU A 76 6.51 5.09 7.83
N GLN A 77 7.40 6.03 7.54
CA GLN A 77 7.32 6.91 6.37
C GLN A 77 7.41 6.10 5.07
N TYR A 78 8.33 5.14 5.00
CA TYR A 78 8.49 4.25 3.85
C TYR A 78 7.25 3.38 3.64
N MET A 79 6.68 2.84 4.73
CA MET A 79 5.44 2.07 4.68
C MET A 79 4.27 2.91 4.16
N LEU A 80 4.08 4.12 4.71
CA LEU A 80 3.05 5.05 4.26
C LEU A 80 3.22 5.44 2.80
N HIS A 81 4.46 5.62 2.34
CA HIS A 81 4.74 5.89 0.94
C HIS A 81 4.26 4.77 0.01
N HIS A 82 4.58 3.51 0.34
CA HIS A 82 4.09 2.35 -0.41
C HIS A 82 2.58 2.24 -0.41
N ASP A 83 1.93 2.50 0.71
CA ASP A 83 0.48 2.44 0.84
C ASP A 83 -0.23 3.52 0.04
N VAL A 84 0.29 4.74 0.07
CA VAL A 84 -0.22 5.86 -0.73
C VAL A 84 -0.08 5.55 -2.21
N ILE A 85 1.06 5.03 -2.65
CA ILE A 85 1.27 4.64 -4.05
C ILE A 85 0.29 3.53 -4.45
N ALA A 86 0.15 2.48 -3.64
CA ALA A 86 -0.75 1.37 -3.94
C ALA A 86 -2.21 1.84 -4.04
N LYS A 87 -2.67 2.69 -3.10
CA LYS A 87 -4.02 3.26 -3.16
C LYS A 87 -4.18 4.20 -4.35
N GLN A 88 -3.22 5.07 -4.64
CA GLN A 88 -3.24 5.96 -5.80
C GLN A 88 -3.38 5.15 -7.10
N GLN A 89 -2.67 4.03 -7.22
CA GLN A 89 -2.78 3.13 -8.36
C GLN A 89 -4.17 2.51 -8.47
N GLN A 90 -4.75 2.03 -7.36
CA GLN A 90 -6.12 1.52 -7.32
C GLN A 90 -7.17 2.58 -7.74
N PHE A 91 -7.06 3.81 -7.21
CA PHE A 91 -7.95 4.91 -7.59
C PHE A 91 -7.80 5.28 -9.06
N THR A 92 -6.56 5.39 -9.55
CA THR A 92 -6.26 5.70 -10.96
C THR A 92 -6.88 4.67 -11.88
N PHE A 93 -6.83 3.39 -11.50
CA PHE A 93 -7.41 2.30 -12.27
C PHE A 93 -8.96 2.33 -12.26
N LYS A 94 -9.57 2.52 -11.08
CA LYS A 94 -11.04 2.65 -10.98
C LYS A 94 -11.58 3.82 -11.80
N ALA A 95 -10.81 4.90 -11.91
CA ALA A 95 -11.15 6.09 -12.68
C ALA A 95 -10.84 5.99 -14.19
N LEU A 96 -10.32 4.86 -14.68
CA LEU A 96 -10.06 4.68 -16.11
C LEU A 96 -11.35 4.65 -16.92
N ALA A 97 -11.31 5.29 -18.08
CA ALA A 97 -12.41 5.21 -19.03
C ALA A 97 -12.59 3.76 -19.53
N PRO A 98 -13.81 3.32 -19.90
CA PRO A 98 -14.05 1.96 -20.38
C PRO A 98 -13.15 1.55 -21.55
N LEU A 99 -12.84 2.49 -22.45
CA LEU A 99 -11.95 2.24 -23.57
C LEU A 99 -10.49 2.03 -23.12
N GLU A 100 -10.02 2.77 -22.11
CA GLU A 100 -8.69 2.59 -21.53
C GLU A 100 -8.55 1.22 -20.86
N LYS A 101 -9.61 0.76 -20.17
CA LYS A 101 -9.66 -0.59 -19.59
C LYS A 101 -9.57 -1.67 -20.66
N LYS A 102 -10.36 -1.57 -21.74
CA LYS A 102 -10.30 -2.52 -22.87
C LYS A 102 -8.90 -2.63 -23.47
N VAL A 103 -8.14 -1.54 -23.51
CA VAL A 103 -6.77 -1.54 -24.04
C VAL A 103 -5.81 -2.27 -23.10
N ILE A 104 -5.99 -2.10 -21.79
CA ILE A 104 -5.24 -2.86 -20.78
C ILE A 104 -5.58 -4.35 -20.90
N ASP A 105 -6.87 -4.70 -20.99
CA ASP A 105 -7.31 -6.09 -21.17
C ASP A 105 -6.73 -6.70 -22.45
N PHE A 106 -6.74 -5.96 -23.56
CA PHE A 106 -6.14 -6.42 -24.80
C PHE A 106 -4.64 -6.67 -24.66
N LEU A 107 -3.89 -5.73 -24.06
CA LEU A 107 -2.45 -5.86 -23.85
C LEU A 107 -2.09 -6.97 -22.86
N ALA A 108 -2.98 -7.34 -21.94
CA ALA A 108 -2.81 -8.49 -21.05
C ALA A 108 -2.81 -9.82 -21.83
N HIS A 109 -3.68 -9.95 -22.84
CA HIS A 109 -3.79 -11.15 -23.67
C HIS A 109 -2.79 -11.16 -24.84
N HIS A 110 -2.39 -10.00 -25.32
CA HIS A 110 -1.47 -9.81 -26.45
C HIS A 110 -0.27 -8.94 -26.04
N PRO A 111 0.70 -9.52 -25.30
CA PRO A 111 1.88 -8.79 -24.89
C PRO A 111 2.71 -8.38 -26.11
N LYS A 112 3.19 -7.13 -26.13
CA LYS A 112 3.92 -6.50 -27.25
C LYS A 112 3.05 -6.35 -28.49
N SER A 113 2.12 -5.41 -28.43
CA SER A 113 1.25 -5.05 -29.56
C SER A 113 1.62 -3.70 -30.16
N THR A 114 1.55 -3.56 -31.47
CA THR A 114 1.73 -2.28 -32.17
C THR A 114 0.45 -1.43 -32.12
N PRO A 115 0.53 -0.10 -32.34
CA PRO A 115 -0.66 0.75 -32.42
C PRO A 115 -1.68 0.29 -33.47
N THR A 116 -1.21 -0.30 -34.58
CA THR A 116 -2.07 -0.80 -35.66
C THR A 116 -2.81 -2.07 -35.25
N GLU A 117 -2.15 -2.99 -34.54
CA GLU A 117 -2.78 -4.21 -34.01
C GLU A 117 -3.81 -3.86 -32.93
N LEU A 118 -3.49 -2.90 -32.05
CA LEU A 118 -4.44 -2.37 -31.08
C LEU A 118 -5.65 -1.71 -31.75
N ALA A 119 -5.43 -0.99 -32.86
CA ALA A 119 -6.52 -0.41 -33.65
C ALA A 119 -7.50 -1.47 -34.14
N GLY A 120 -6.96 -2.53 -34.73
CA GLY A 120 -7.74 -3.63 -35.30
C GLY A 120 -8.47 -4.42 -34.22
N GLY A 121 -7.78 -4.76 -33.13
CA GLY A 121 -8.35 -5.56 -32.05
C GLY A 121 -9.43 -4.84 -31.24
N LEU A 122 -9.43 -3.51 -31.22
CA LEU A 122 -10.40 -2.69 -30.50
C LEU A 122 -11.43 -2.03 -31.42
N GLU A 123 -11.42 -2.36 -32.71
CA GLU A 123 -12.29 -1.79 -33.75
C GLU A 123 -12.26 -0.25 -33.80
N LEU A 124 -11.09 0.34 -33.52
CA LEU A 124 -10.89 1.78 -33.51
C LEU A 124 -10.49 2.27 -34.90
N SER A 125 -11.37 3.05 -35.52
CA SER A 125 -11.17 3.61 -36.86
C SER A 125 -10.20 4.81 -36.90
N SER A 126 -10.01 5.50 -35.77
CA SER A 126 -9.17 6.71 -35.70
C SER A 126 -7.78 6.44 -35.11
N ARG A 127 -6.74 6.57 -35.94
CA ARG A 127 -5.32 6.48 -35.50
C ARG A 127 -4.96 7.53 -34.44
N GLN A 128 -5.57 8.71 -34.51
CA GLN A 128 -5.33 9.78 -33.53
C GLN A 128 -5.89 9.40 -32.16
N GLN A 129 -7.06 8.76 -32.11
CA GLN A 129 -7.67 8.31 -30.85
C GLN A 129 -6.78 7.29 -30.14
N ILE A 130 -6.22 6.32 -30.88
CA ILE A 130 -5.30 5.32 -30.33
C ILE A 130 -4.03 5.98 -29.80
N SER A 131 -3.44 6.92 -30.57
CA SER A 131 -2.24 7.64 -30.11
C SER A 131 -2.51 8.44 -28.83
N ASN A 132 -3.66 9.11 -28.73
CA ASN A 132 -4.06 9.84 -27.54
C ASN A 132 -4.27 8.91 -26.35
N LEU A 133 -4.91 7.76 -26.58
CA LEU A 133 -5.18 6.77 -25.54
C LEU A 133 -3.90 6.12 -25.03
N LEU A 134 -2.98 5.73 -25.91
CA LEU A 134 -1.66 5.21 -25.54
C LEU A 134 -0.84 6.27 -24.78
N ARG A 135 -0.92 7.54 -25.19
CA ARG A 135 -0.28 8.64 -24.45
C ARG A 135 -0.88 8.81 -23.05
N SER A 136 -2.20 8.76 -22.92
CA SER A 136 -2.92 8.84 -21.64
C SER A 136 -2.50 7.69 -20.71
N LEU A 137 -2.60 6.44 -21.18
CA LEU A 137 -2.22 5.25 -20.40
C LEU A 137 -0.74 5.26 -19.99
N ARG A 138 0.14 5.75 -20.85
CA ARG A 138 1.57 5.91 -20.53
C ARG A 138 1.79 6.99 -19.47
N SER A 139 1.07 8.11 -19.53
CA SER A 139 1.17 9.17 -18.50
C SER A 139 0.74 8.67 -17.12
N LYS A 140 -0.19 7.70 -17.08
CA LYS A 140 -0.64 6.99 -15.87
C LYS A 140 0.31 5.86 -15.45
N LYS A 141 1.43 5.64 -16.16
CA LYS A 141 2.41 4.56 -15.95
C LYS A 141 1.84 3.14 -16.05
N LEU A 142 0.70 2.95 -16.73
CA LEU A 142 0.05 1.64 -16.87
C LEU A 142 0.58 0.82 -18.04
N ILE A 143 1.12 1.51 -19.05
CA ILE A 143 1.73 0.87 -20.22
C ILE A 143 3.12 1.44 -20.45
N GLU A 144 3.96 0.63 -21.07
CA GLU A 144 5.27 1.00 -21.57
C GLU A 144 5.38 0.66 -23.05
N TYR A 145 6.45 1.14 -23.70
CA TYR A 145 6.75 0.72 -25.05
C TYR A 145 8.24 0.49 -25.25
N LEU A 146 8.54 -0.46 -26.13
CA LEU A 146 9.85 -0.73 -26.67
C LEU A 146 9.90 -0.23 -28.11
N GLU A 147 10.93 0.54 -28.45
CA GLU A 147 11.15 1.02 -29.80
C GLU A 147 12.19 0.12 -30.49
N ILE A 148 11.79 -0.51 -31.59
CA ILE A 148 12.64 -1.36 -32.42
C ILE A 148 12.59 -0.80 -33.85
N GLY A 149 13.67 -0.12 -34.25
CA GLY A 149 13.72 0.58 -35.53
C GLY A 149 12.70 1.71 -35.59
N LYS A 150 11.74 1.62 -36.53
CA LYS A 150 10.63 2.59 -36.68
C LYS A 150 9.35 2.16 -35.97
N ASN A 151 9.33 0.96 -35.40
CA ASN A 151 8.14 0.38 -34.80
C ASN A 151 8.16 0.55 -33.28
N ARG A 152 6.98 0.82 -32.71
CA ARG A 152 6.76 0.91 -31.26
C ARG A 152 5.86 -0.23 -30.82
N TRP A 153 6.35 -1.01 -29.87
CA TRP A 153 5.68 -2.17 -29.31
C TRP A 153 5.24 -1.84 -27.90
N TYR A 154 3.94 -1.89 -27.63
CA TYR A 154 3.37 -1.55 -26.34
C TYR A 154 3.10 -2.80 -25.52
N SER A 155 3.36 -2.72 -24.22
CA SER A 155 3.08 -3.77 -23.24
C SER A 155 2.55 -3.13 -21.96
N LEU A 156 1.92 -3.95 -21.10
CA LEU A 156 1.62 -3.53 -19.74
C LEU A 156 2.95 -3.31 -19.00
N SER A 157 2.98 -2.26 -18.18
CA SER A 157 4.03 -2.13 -17.17
C SER A 157 3.73 -3.07 -16.00
N GLN A 158 4.68 -3.27 -15.09
CA GLN A 158 4.44 -4.00 -13.84
C GLN A 158 3.24 -3.43 -13.05
N ILE A 159 3.05 -2.11 -13.09
CA ILE A 159 1.90 -1.44 -12.46
C ILE A 159 0.61 -1.78 -13.22
N GLY A 160 0.65 -1.77 -14.56
CA GLY A 160 -0.48 -2.15 -15.40
C GLY A 160 -0.94 -3.60 -15.18
N GLU A 161 0.01 -4.53 -15.04
CA GLU A 161 -0.27 -5.94 -14.75
C GLU A 161 -0.96 -6.12 -13.39
N LEU A 162 -0.42 -5.51 -12.33
CA LEU A 162 -1.03 -5.54 -11.00
C LEU A 162 -2.43 -4.92 -11.00
N ALA A 163 -2.61 -3.82 -11.74
CA ALA A 163 -3.90 -3.14 -11.83
C ALA A 163 -4.94 -3.97 -12.59
N HIS A 164 -4.54 -4.63 -13.68
CA HIS A 164 -5.39 -5.58 -14.42
C HIS A 164 -5.79 -6.77 -13.55
N ALA A 165 -4.86 -7.39 -12.82
CA ALA A 165 -5.16 -8.49 -11.90
C ALA A 165 -6.17 -8.10 -10.81
N ALA A 166 -6.02 -6.89 -10.25
CA ALA A 166 -6.96 -6.36 -9.26
C ALA A 166 -8.37 -6.10 -9.84
N HIS A 167 -8.47 -5.75 -11.13
CA HIS A 167 -9.75 -5.58 -11.82
C HIS A 167 -10.46 -6.92 -12.02
N GLN A 168 -9.74 -7.93 -12.52
CA GLN A 168 -10.30 -9.26 -12.72
C GLN A 168 -10.85 -9.85 -11.41
N ALA A 169 -10.12 -9.68 -10.30
CA ALA A 169 -10.59 -10.12 -8.99
C ALA A 169 -11.89 -9.39 -8.55
N GLN A 170 -12.06 -8.11 -8.89
CA GLN A 170 -13.30 -7.37 -8.58
C GLN A 170 -14.47 -7.82 -9.44
N ASP A 171 -14.23 -8.06 -10.73
CA ASP A 171 -15.25 -8.56 -11.64
C ASP A 171 -15.73 -9.95 -11.18
N GLU A 172 -14.81 -10.86 -10.82
CA GLU A 172 -15.14 -12.18 -10.26
C GLU A 172 -15.95 -12.09 -8.96
N LEU A 173 -15.55 -11.22 -8.02
CA LEU A 173 -16.29 -10.95 -6.77
C LEU A 173 -17.69 -10.38 -7.02
N SER A 174 -17.87 -9.58 -8.08
CA SER A 174 -19.17 -9.02 -8.44
C SER A 174 -20.11 -10.07 -9.06
N VAL A 175 -19.56 -10.97 -9.87
CA VAL A 175 -20.29 -12.08 -10.48
C VAL A 175 -20.76 -13.06 -9.41
N LEU A 176 -19.89 -13.41 -8.45
CA LEU A 176 -20.25 -14.29 -7.32
C LEU A 176 -21.38 -13.71 -6.46
N LYS A 177 -21.31 -12.41 -6.12
CA LYS A 177 -22.37 -11.74 -5.36
C LYS A 177 -23.70 -11.67 -6.12
N SER A 178 -23.64 -11.48 -7.44
CA SER A 178 -24.85 -11.52 -8.26
C SER A 178 -25.45 -12.92 -8.33
N ALA A 179 -24.62 -13.97 -8.41
CA ALA A 179 -25.07 -15.36 -8.43
C ALA A 179 -25.76 -15.79 -7.12
N ASP A 180 -25.25 -15.35 -5.97
CA ASP A 180 -25.88 -15.62 -4.66
C ASP A 180 -27.25 -14.92 -4.51
N THR A 181 -27.47 -13.80 -5.22
CA THR A 181 -28.77 -13.10 -5.21
C THR A 181 -29.83 -13.82 -6.06
N PHE A 182 -29.43 -14.68 -7.00
CA PHE A 182 -30.36 -15.48 -7.81
C PHE A 182 -30.71 -16.85 -7.17
N ALA A 183 -29.99 -17.27 -6.13
CA ALA A 183 -30.30 -18.49 -5.37
C ALA A 183 -31.43 -18.32 -4.33
N GLU A 184 -31.88 -17.08 -4.06
CA GLU A 184 -32.94 -16.79 -3.08
C GLU A 184 -34.35 -16.60 -3.67
N ILE A 185 -34.56 -16.88 -4.97
CA ILE A 185 -35.89 -16.84 -5.60
C ILE A 185 -36.27 -18.23 -6.13
N GLU A 186 -36.28 -19.23 -5.26
CA GLU A 186 -36.96 -20.50 -5.53
C GLU A 186 -37.38 -21.23 -4.23
N GLU A 187 -38.17 -20.56 -3.39
CA GLU A 187 -39.11 -21.28 -2.51
C GLU A 187 -40.44 -20.52 -2.33
N PRO A 188 -41.46 -20.79 -3.17
CA PRO A 188 -42.85 -20.63 -2.77
C PRO A 188 -43.52 -22.01 -2.75
N ALA A 189 -43.11 -22.89 -1.82
CA ALA A 189 -43.79 -24.18 -1.63
C ALA A 189 -43.94 -24.61 -0.14
N ALA A 190 -43.38 -23.88 0.81
CA ALA A 190 -43.40 -24.27 2.23
C ALA A 190 -44.46 -23.58 3.11
N GLN A 191 -45.36 -22.76 2.55
CA GLN A 191 -46.40 -22.04 3.32
C GLN A 191 -47.84 -22.62 3.23
N GLU A 192 -48.08 -23.68 2.46
CA GLU A 192 -49.40 -24.35 2.44
C GLU A 192 -49.55 -25.52 3.43
N LEU A 193 -48.46 -26.02 4.02
CA LEU A 193 -48.51 -27.16 4.95
C LEU A 193 -48.72 -26.78 6.43
N LYS A 194 -48.57 -25.50 6.81
CA LYS A 194 -48.85 -25.03 8.19
C LYS A 194 -50.32 -24.65 8.44
N ARG A 195 -51.17 -24.58 7.40
CA ARG A 195 -52.61 -24.31 7.54
C ARG A 195 -53.48 -25.54 7.81
N LYS A 196 -52.91 -26.76 7.77
CA LYS A 196 -53.67 -28.02 7.96
C LYS A 196 -53.38 -28.78 9.25
N GLN A 197 -52.54 -28.25 10.16
CA GLN A 197 -52.22 -28.93 11.43
C GLN A 197 -52.64 -28.15 12.70
N SER A 198 -53.39 -27.06 12.58
CA SER A 198 -54.01 -26.37 13.73
C SER A 198 -55.44 -26.84 13.99
N LYS A 199 -55.64 -28.15 14.11
CA LYS A 199 -56.84 -28.76 14.72
C LYS A 199 -56.42 -30.11 15.30
N ASN A 200 -55.82 -30.09 16.49
CA ASN A 200 -56.12 -31.01 17.59
C ASN A 200 -55.13 -30.81 18.76
N ALA A 201 -55.73 -30.72 19.95
CA ALA A 201 -55.25 -31.21 21.25
C ALA A 201 -53.97 -30.59 21.86
N GLU A 202 -54.22 -29.65 22.78
CA GLU A 202 -53.82 -29.60 24.21
C GLU A 202 -52.45 -30.06 24.74
N PRO A 203 -52.02 -29.48 25.88
CA PRO A 203 -50.61 -29.33 26.25
C PRO A 203 -50.14 -30.34 27.28
N GLU A 204 -48.88 -30.75 27.20
CA GLU A 204 -48.17 -31.32 28.35
C GLU A 204 -46.95 -30.50 28.71
N LYS A 205 -46.95 -30.09 29.99
CA LYS A 205 -45.85 -29.49 30.71
C LYS A 205 -44.76 -30.54 30.93
N HIS A 206 -43.51 -30.17 30.70
CA HIS A 206 -42.40 -30.81 31.41
C HIS A 206 -41.33 -29.78 31.74
N GLU A 207 -41.19 -29.53 33.04
CA GLU A 207 -40.01 -28.94 33.65
C GLU A 207 -38.85 -29.95 33.55
N SER A 208 -37.62 -29.48 33.27
CA SER A 208 -36.52 -29.53 34.25
C SER A 208 -35.23 -28.90 33.71
N LYS A 209 -34.68 -28.01 34.54
CA LYS A 209 -33.27 -27.77 34.91
C LYS A 209 -32.15 -28.22 33.94
N PHE A 210 -31.25 -27.28 33.62
CA PHE A 210 -29.80 -27.49 33.77
C PHE A 210 -29.08 -26.15 34.00
N GLU A 211 -28.38 -26.06 35.13
CA GLU A 211 -27.46 -25.00 35.53
C GLU A 211 -26.10 -25.15 34.84
N GLU A 212 -25.37 -24.03 34.82
CA GLU A 212 -23.91 -23.90 34.87
C GLU A 212 -23.03 -24.64 33.85
N PHE A 213 -22.35 -23.86 33.00
CA PHE A 213 -20.90 -23.99 32.81
C PHE A 213 -20.31 -22.62 32.44
N ALA A 214 -20.00 -21.84 33.48
CA ALA A 214 -19.10 -20.69 33.43
C ALA A 214 -17.70 -21.16 33.87
N GLU A 215 -17.03 -21.96 33.06
CA GLU A 215 -15.61 -22.28 33.25
C GLU A 215 -14.97 -22.42 31.87
N LEU A 216 -14.19 -21.42 31.47
CA LEU A 216 -13.03 -21.49 30.55
C LEU A 216 -12.52 -20.07 30.27
N SER A 217 -11.99 -19.41 31.31
CA SER A 217 -11.25 -18.14 31.19
C SER A 217 -10.10 -18.08 32.21
N SER A 218 -9.33 -19.15 32.30
CA SER A 218 -8.09 -19.17 33.09
C SER A 218 -7.13 -20.19 32.49
N GLY A 219 -6.24 -19.75 31.60
CA GLY A 219 -5.18 -20.60 31.08
C GLY A 219 -4.59 -20.08 29.78
N ASN A 220 -3.74 -19.07 29.86
CA ASN A 220 -2.48 -18.97 29.11
C ASN A 220 -1.77 -17.66 29.46
N ILE A 221 -1.20 -17.63 30.67
CA ILE A 221 -0.11 -16.73 31.00
C ILE A 221 1.14 -17.34 30.37
N VAL A 222 1.66 -16.71 29.32
CA VAL A 222 2.98 -17.05 28.78
C VAL A 222 4.00 -16.36 29.67
N GLU A 223 4.79 -17.17 30.40
CA GLU A 223 5.98 -16.73 31.13
C GLU A 223 6.96 -16.06 30.15
N LEU A 224 7.17 -14.76 30.34
CA LEU A 224 8.29 -14.03 29.76
C LEU A 224 9.57 -14.42 30.51
N GLN A 225 10.35 -15.32 29.93
CA GLN A 225 11.72 -15.56 30.37
C GLN A 225 12.54 -14.27 30.21
N SER A 226 13.05 -13.80 31.33
CA SER A 226 13.99 -12.68 31.46
C SER A 226 15.25 -12.93 30.63
N PHE A 227 15.44 -12.12 29.59
CA PHE A 227 16.71 -12.05 28.86
C PHE A 227 17.70 -11.19 29.65
N GLU A 228 18.66 -11.81 30.33
CA GLU A 228 19.84 -11.11 30.84
C GLU A 228 20.75 -10.72 29.67
N PRO A 229 21.22 -9.46 29.59
CA PRO A 229 22.15 -9.05 28.56
C PRO A 229 23.54 -9.65 28.81
N ARG A 230 23.96 -10.57 27.94
CA ARG A 230 25.35 -11.05 27.90
C ARG A 230 26.28 -9.92 27.48
N THR A 231 27.04 -9.39 28.44
CA THR A 231 28.17 -8.49 28.20
C THR A 231 29.28 -9.23 27.46
N HIS A 232 29.43 -9.01 26.16
CA HIS A 232 30.63 -9.43 25.44
C HIS A 232 31.77 -8.45 25.71
N LYS A 233 32.73 -8.87 26.54
CA LYS A 233 34.05 -8.25 26.66
C LYS A 233 34.82 -8.42 25.34
N GLY A 234 34.77 -7.40 24.48
CA GLY A 234 35.63 -7.27 23.32
C GLY A 234 37.06 -6.91 23.76
N LYS A 235 38.00 -7.82 23.53
CA LYS A 235 39.43 -7.64 23.77
C LYS A 235 39.99 -6.49 22.93
N HIS A 236 40.80 -5.66 23.58
CA HIS A 236 41.67 -4.66 22.97
C HIS A 236 42.51 -5.25 21.82
N GLY A 237 42.24 -4.77 20.60
CA GLY A 237 43.12 -4.91 19.44
C GLY A 237 43.98 -3.66 19.30
N SER A 238 45.27 -3.81 19.61
CA SER A 238 46.33 -2.82 19.48
C SER A 238 46.35 -2.13 18.10
N VAL A 239 46.25 -0.79 18.12
CA VAL A 239 46.52 0.10 17.00
C VAL A 239 47.99 -0.02 16.56
N ARG A 240 48.25 -0.51 15.34
CA ARG A 240 49.52 -0.30 14.65
C ARG A 240 49.38 0.85 13.64
N ARG A 241 50.12 1.91 13.91
CA ARG A 241 50.39 3.05 13.02
C ARG A 241 51.01 2.58 11.70
N GLY A 242 50.60 3.21 10.60
CA GLY A 242 51.47 3.38 9.44
C GLY A 242 50.75 3.36 8.09
N LYS A 243 50.43 4.55 7.56
CA LYS A 243 51.04 5.13 6.34
C LYS A 243 50.26 6.39 5.92
N LYS A 244 51.03 7.41 5.54
CA LYS A 244 50.61 8.75 5.13
C LYS A 244 49.71 8.70 3.89
N PRO A 245 48.65 9.53 3.78
CA PRO A 245 48.07 9.83 2.48
C PRO A 245 48.94 10.85 1.75
N GLY A 246 49.18 10.60 0.46
CA GLY A 246 49.91 11.47 -0.44
C GLY A 246 49.20 12.81 -0.62
N LYS A 247 50.01 13.86 -0.78
CA LYS A 247 49.56 15.18 -1.20
C LYS A 247 48.97 15.07 -2.61
N PHE A 248 47.70 15.42 -2.76
CA PHE A 248 47.13 15.77 -4.05
C PHE A 248 47.39 17.27 -4.26
N ASP A 249 48.33 17.58 -5.15
CA ASP A 249 48.48 18.93 -5.70
C ASP A 249 47.30 19.17 -6.65
N VAL A 250 46.42 20.10 -6.30
CA VAL A 250 45.41 20.65 -7.20
C VAL A 250 45.86 22.07 -7.51
N ASN A 251 46.68 22.20 -8.54
CA ASN A 251 46.86 23.43 -9.29
C ASN A 251 46.89 23.07 -10.77
N ASP A 252 46.32 23.96 -11.58
CA ASP A 252 46.13 23.92 -13.03
C ASP A 252 44.94 23.09 -13.53
N THR A 253 43.83 23.77 -13.84
CA THR A 253 43.63 24.21 -15.24
C THR A 253 42.38 25.12 -15.41
N ASN A 254 42.67 26.37 -15.80
CA ASN A 254 41.98 27.16 -16.84
C ASN A 254 40.44 27.25 -16.82
N GLN A 255 39.94 28.24 -16.08
CA GLN A 255 38.68 28.91 -16.41
C GLN A 255 38.89 29.85 -17.61
N LYS A 256 38.22 29.56 -18.74
CA LYS A 256 37.94 30.55 -19.79
C LYS A 256 36.61 31.24 -19.48
N PRO A 257 36.49 32.57 -19.64
CA PRO A 257 35.22 33.27 -19.45
C PRO A 257 34.28 33.05 -20.65
N LEU A 258 33.02 32.78 -20.35
CA LEU A 258 31.90 32.79 -21.29
C LEU A 258 31.71 34.22 -21.82
N ALA A 259 31.87 34.38 -23.14
CA ALA A 259 31.45 35.58 -23.84
C ALA A 259 29.92 35.63 -23.89
N VAL A 260 29.39 36.69 -23.30
CA VAL A 260 28.02 37.17 -23.48
C VAL A 260 27.89 37.69 -24.90
N LEU A 261 26.92 37.17 -25.65
CA LEU A 261 26.36 37.88 -26.80
C LEU A 261 24.86 37.97 -26.60
N GLY A 262 24.41 39.22 -26.46
CA GLY A 262 23.03 39.61 -26.63
C GLY A 262 22.77 40.09 -28.07
N ILE A 263 21.47 40.22 -28.34
CA ILE A 263 20.75 40.53 -29.58
C ILE A 263 20.37 39.28 -30.38
#